data_AF-A0A1B6C9C7-F1
#
_entry.id   AF-A0A1B6C9C7-F1
#
_cell.length_a   1.000
_cell.length_b   1.000
_cell.length_c   1.000
_cell.angle_alpha   90.00
_cell.angle_beta   90.00
_cell.angle_gamma   90.00
#
_symmetry.space_group_name_H-M   'P 1'
#
loop_
_entity.id
_entity.type
_entity.pdbx_description
1 polymer ?
#
loop_
_entity_poly.entity_id
_entity_poly.type
_entity_poly.pdbx_seq_one_letter_code
_entity_poly.pdbx_strand_id
1 'polypeptide(L)'
;VGIASFLYRKYGSQRLVDVLSSLGYCSSYSEATRFEVSSIMQPPMAFNKNAFTQMVYDNADFNVLMIDGFNTFHSMGGIQCVTPKPAVVPSRHINRLIDMPSAETTGKIGTV
;
A
#
# COMPACT_ATOMS: atom_id res chain seq x y z
N VAL A 1 -0.49 -6.47 14.53
CA VAL A 1 -0.79 -6.15 13.11
C VAL A 1 0.48 -5.96 12.30
N GLY A 2 1.40 -5.08 12.69
CA GLY A 2 2.63 -4.81 11.91
C GLY A 2 3.44 -6.05 11.51
N ILE A 3 3.66 -6.99 12.44
CA ILE A 3 4.36 -8.26 12.12
C ILE A 3 3.59 -9.07 11.07
N ALA A 4 2.26 -9.17 11.18
CA ALA A 4 1.45 -9.93 10.24
C ALA A 4 1.47 -9.31 8.83
N SER A 5 1.31 -7.98 8.73
CA SER A 5 1.42 -7.25 7.46
C SER A 5 2.82 -7.41 6.82
N PHE A 6 3.88 -7.33 7.63
CA PHE A 6 5.24 -7.54 7.15
C PHE A 6 5.46 -8.97 6.61
N LEU A 7 5.05 -9.98 7.38
CA LEU A 7 5.18 -11.38 6.98
C LEU A 7 4.40 -11.69 5.70
N TYR A 8 3.16 -11.16 5.59
CA TYR A 8 2.37 -11.33 4.38
C TYR A 8 3.03 -10.67 3.17
N ARG A 9 3.50 -9.41 3.30
CA ARG A 9 4.18 -8.70 2.23
C ARG A 9 5.49 -9.38 1.80
N LYS A 10 6.22 -9.97 2.75
CA LYS A 10 7.52 -10.62 2.49
C LYS A 10 7.38 -12.01 1.87
N TYR A 11 6.41 -12.80 2.30
CA TYR A 11 6.31 -14.22 1.95
C TYR A 11 5.08 -14.57 1.10
N GLY A 12 4.10 -13.67 0.96
CA GLY A 12 2.88 -13.89 0.18
C GLY A 12 1.99 -15.05 0.68
N SER A 13 2.23 -15.55 1.90
CA SER A 13 1.59 -16.78 2.40
C SER A 13 0.61 -16.48 3.53
N GLN A 14 -0.69 -16.62 3.25
CA GLN A 14 -1.73 -16.55 4.27
C GLN A 14 -1.55 -17.65 5.33
N ARG A 15 -1.24 -18.88 4.91
CA ARG A 15 -1.02 -20.03 5.82
C ARG A 15 0.07 -19.76 6.84
N LEU A 16 1.17 -19.14 6.42
CA LEU A 16 2.27 -18.77 7.33
C LEU A 16 1.78 -17.80 8.42
N VAL A 17 1.01 -16.78 8.03
CA VAL A 17 0.46 -15.80 8.96
C VAL A 17 -0.52 -16.45 9.92
N ASP A 18 -1.40 -17.33 9.44
CA ASP A 18 -2.39 -18.01 10.28
C ASP A 18 -1.74 -18.95 11.32
N VAL A 19 -0.68 -19.68 10.94
CA VAL A 19 0.10 -20.51 11.87
C VAL A 19 0.80 -19.66 12.93
N LEU A 20 1.44 -18.57 12.54
CA LEU A 20 2.13 -17.70 13.48
C LEU A 20 1.14 -16.95 14.39
N SER A 21 -0.04 -16.61 13.87
CA SER A 21 -1.12 -16.02 14.65
C SER A 21 -1.70 -17.00 15.67
N SER A 22 -1.90 -18.27 15.31
CA SER A 22 -2.41 -19.29 16.25
C SER A 22 -1.43 -19.59 17.38
N LEU A 23 -0.13 -19.39 17.13
CA LEU A 23 0.93 -19.48 18.13
C LEU A 23 1.11 -18.18 18.95
N GLY A 24 0.36 -17.12 18.65
CA GLY A 24 0.42 -15.85 19.38
C GLY A 24 1.54 -14.88 18.97
N TYR A 25 2.27 -15.16 17.89
CA TYR A 25 3.37 -14.31 17.43
C TYR A 25 2.92 -13.06 16.67
N CYS A 26 1.74 -13.10 16.04
CA CYS A 26 1.22 -11.97 15.28
C CYS A 26 -0.32 -11.94 15.24
N SER A 27 -0.87 -10.89 14.65
CA SER A 27 -2.31 -10.80 14.39
C SER A 27 -2.71 -11.72 13.23
N SER A 28 -4.00 -12.05 13.15
CA SER A 28 -4.53 -12.85 12.04
C SER A 28 -4.30 -12.19 10.69
N TYR A 29 -4.32 -12.99 9.63
CA TYR A 29 -4.33 -12.49 8.27
C TYR A 29 -5.48 -11.50 8.04
N SER A 30 -6.69 -11.81 8.53
CA SER A 30 -7.85 -10.94 8.42
C SER A 30 -7.66 -9.55 9.03
N GLU A 31 -6.95 -9.45 10.15
CA GLU A 31 -6.65 -8.15 10.77
C GLU A 31 -5.54 -7.40 10.02
N ALA A 32 -4.55 -8.10 9.47
CA ALA A 32 -3.55 -7.49 8.61
C ALA A 32 -4.18 -6.90 7.35
N THR A 33 -5.05 -7.65 6.67
CA THR A 33 -5.81 -7.18 5.50
C THR A 33 -6.74 -6.03 5.86
N ARG A 34 -7.46 -6.11 6.99
CA ARG A 34 -8.32 -5.02 7.46
C ARG A 34 -7.52 -3.74 7.69
N PHE A 35 -6.33 -3.84 8.28
CA PHE A 35 -5.45 -2.69 8.47
C PHE A 35 -4.98 -2.08 7.14
N GLU A 36 -4.58 -2.91 6.17
CA GLU A 36 -4.18 -2.43 4.84
C GLU A 36 -5.34 -1.71 4.13
N VAL A 37 -6.52 -2.32 4.10
CA VAL A 37 -7.71 -1.69 3.49
C VAL A 37 -8.13 -0.44 4.25
N SER A 38 -8.05 -0.44 5.59
CA SER A 38 -8.30 0.78 6.40
C SER A 38 -7.34 1.91 6.04
N SER A 39 -6.10 1.57 5.69
CA SER A 39 -5.09 2.55 5.25
C SER A 39 -5.40 3.09 3.84
N ILE A 40 -5.86 2.23 2.92
CA ILE A 40 -6.23 2.62 1.54
C ILE A 40 -7.46 3.53 1.54
N MET A 41 -8.46 3.23 2.38
CA MET A 41 -9.71 4.00 2.45
C MET A 41 -9.53 5.38 3.10
N GLN A 42 -8.35 5.73 3.57
CA GLN A 42 -8.10 7.06 4.11
C GLN A 42 -8.16 8.13 3.01
N PRO A 43 -8.63 9.35 3.33
CA PRO A 43 -8.51 10.46 2.40
C PRO A 43 -7.04 10.71 2.06
N PRO A 44 -6.73 11.18 0.83
CA PRO A 44 -5.37 11.49 0.42
C PRO A 44 -4.72 12.51 1.35
N MET A 45 -3.39 12.45 1.43
CA MET A 45 -2.61 13.35 2.26
C MET A 45 -2.86 14.80 1.85
N ALA A 46 -3.15 15.65 2.84
CA ALA A 46 -3.35 17.08 2.62
C ALA A 46 -2.02 17.82 2.69
N PHE A 47 -1.86 18.80 1.79
CA PHE A 47 -0.69 19.66 1.72
C PHE A 47 -1.11 21.13 1.81
N ASN A 48 -0.23 21.99 2.33
CA ASN A 48 -0.42 23.43 2.27
C ASN A 48 -0.45 23.89 0.79
N LYS A 49 -1.36 24.80 0.43
CA LYS A 49 -1.48 25.35 -0.93
C LYS A 49 -0.20 26.02 -1.44
N ASN A 50 0.64 26.52 -0.53
CA ASN A 50 1.91 27.17 -0.86
C ASN A 50 3.10 26.20 -0.83
N ALA A 51 2.87 24.90 -0.69
CA ALA A 51 3.93 23.90 -0.74
C ALA A 51 4.50 23.80 -2.15
N PHE A 52 5.82 23.67 -2.26
CA PHE A 52 6.41 23.18 -3.49
C PHE A 52 6.15 21.68 -3.59
N THR A 53 5.57 21.25 -4.71
CA THR A 53 5.30 19.84 -5.00
C THR A 53 5.89 19.46 -6.36
N GLN A 54 6.57 18.32 -6.42
CA GLN A 54 7.11 17.76 -7.65
C GLN A 54 6.74 16.28 -7.74
N MET A 55 6.14 15.88 -8.85
CA MET A 55 5.96 14.46 -9.17
C MET A 55 7.21 13.94 -9.85
N VAL A 56 7.73 12.82 -9.36
CA VAL A 56 8.88 12.11 -9.94
C VAL A 56 8.39 10.72 -10.32
N TYR A 57 8.64 10.32 -11.55
CA TYR A 57 8.25 9.01 -12.08
C TYR A 57 9.50 8.24 -12.47
N ASP A 58 9.46 6.93 -12.25
CA ASP A 58 10.47 5.98 -12.69
C ASP A 58 9.81 4.73 -13.25
N ASN A 59 10.51 4.01 -14.11
CA ASN A 59 10.02 2.77 -14.70
C ASN A 59 10.10 1.63 -13.67
N ALA A 60 9.03 0.85 -13.61
CA ALA A 60 8.85 -0.33 -12.78
C ALA A 60 8.60 -1.54 -13.70
N ASP A 61 9.66 -1.95 -14.40
CA ASP A 61 9.59 -2.99 -15.41
C ASP A 61 9.98 -4.35 -14.81
N PHE A 62 9.11 -5.35 -14.98
CA PHE A 62 9.48 -6.75 -14.72
C PHE A 62 9.94 -7.37 -16.04
N ASN A 63 11.26 -7.29 -16.29
CA ASN A 63 11.88 -7.99 -17.40
C ASN A 63 12.22 -9.42 -16.99
N VAL A 64 11.28 -10.33 -17.21
CA VAL A 64 11.51 -11.77 -17.10
C VAL A 64 12.26 -12.26 -18.35
N LEU A 65 13.52 -11.83 -18.52
CA LEU A 65 14.50 -12.42 -19.45
C LEU A 65 14.05 -12.66 -20.92
N MET A 66 13.34 -11.72 -21.57
CA MET A 66 13.09 -11.83 -23.01
C MET A 66 13.76 -10.70 -23.80
N ILE A 67 14.68 -11.08 -24.69
CA ILE A 67 15.40 -10.19 -25.63
C ILE A 67 14.44 -9.59 -26.68
N ASP A 68 13.27 -10.21 -26.90
CA ASP A 68 12.28 -9.81 -27.90
C ASP A 68 11.22 -8.81 -27.39
N GLY A 69 11.19 -8.54 -26.07
CA GLY A 69 10.25 -7.61 -25.44
C GLY A 69 8.80 -8.10 -25.33
N PHE A 70 8.47 -9.33 -25.73
CA PHE A 70 7.11 -9.87 -25.64
C PHE A 70 6.77 -10.33 -24.22
N ASN A 71 5.49 -10.20 -23.83
CA ASN A 71 4.97 -10.55 -22.50
C ASN A 71 5.71 -9.87 -21.33
N THR A 72 6.29 -8.69 -21.55
CA THR A 72 6.91 -7.88 -20.49
C THR A 72 5.83 -7.09 -19.75
N PHE A 73 5.98 -6.97 -18.42
CA PHE A 73 5.17 -6.04 -17.65
C PHE A 73 5.92 -4.72 -17.55
N HIS A 74 5.38 -3.69 -18.20
CA HIS A 74 5.83 -2.31 -18.10
C HIS A 74 4.90 -1.54 -17.16
N SER A 75 5.48 -0.87 -16.18
CA SER A 75 4.76 0.03 -15.29
C SER A 75 5.63 1.25 -14.99
N MET A 76 5.01 2.33 -14.52
CA MET A 76 5.75 3.47 -13.98
C MET A 76 5.29 3.72 -12.55
N GLY A 77 6.25 3.77 -11.63
CA GLY A 77 6.03 4.20 -10.26
C GLY A 77 6.17 5.72 -10.15
N GLY A 78 5.17 6.38 -9.58
CA GLY A 78 5.23 7.81 -9.26
C GLY A 78 5.39 8.06 -7.76
N ILE A 79 6.21 9.03 -7.40
CA ILE A 79 6.27 9.59 -6.04
C ILE A 79 6.00 11.11 -6.08
N GLN A 80 5.38 11.62 -5.03
CA GLN A 80 5.17 13.05 -4.83
C GLN A 80 6.16 13.58 -3.79
N CYS A 81 7.08 14.44 -4.22
CA CYS A 81 8.04 15.13 -3.36
C CYS A 81 7.44 16.48 -2.92
N VAL A 82 7.40 16.74 -1.61
CA VAL A 82 6.81 17.96 -1.03
C VAL A 82 7.80 18.68 -0.14
N THR A 83 7.98 19.98 -0.36
CA THR A 83 8.90 20.86 0.39
C THR A 83 8.21 22.19 0.76
N PRO A 84 8.44 22.74 1.97
CA PRO A 84 9.22 22.19 3.08
C PRO A 84 8.41 21.18 3.92
N LYS A 85 9.09 20.37 4.76
CA LYS A 85 8.45 19.37 5.65
C LYS A 85 7.18 19.85 6.38
N PRO A 86 7.12 21.08 6.94
CA PRO A 86 5.92 21.57 7.64
C PRO A 86 4.68 21.76 6.74
N ALA A 87 4.87 21.76 5.41
CA ALA A 87 3.76 21.86 4.48
C ALA A 87 2.96 20.56 4.33
N VAL A 88 3.49 19.44 4.82
CA VAL A 88 2.80 18.15 4.90
C VAL A 88 1.96 18.12 6.17
N VAL A 89 0.64 18.00 6.05
CA VAL A 89 -0.24 17.86 7.21
C VAL A 89 0.06 16.52 7.90
N PRO A 90 0.25 16.47 9.23
CA PRO A 90 0.57 15.23 9.94
C PRO A 90 -0.43 14.11 9.63
N SER A 91 0.08 12.89 9.50
CA SER A 91 -0.74 11.70 9.26
C SER A 91 -1.80 11.57 10.33
N ARG A 92 -3.06 11.44 9.91
CA ARG A 92 -4.18 11.18 10.82
C ARG A 92 -4.13 9.73 11.29
N HIS A 93 -4.65 9.48 12.48
CA HIS A 93 -4.83 8.14 12.99
C HIS A 93 -5.64 7.28 11.98
N ILE A 94 -5.17 6.06 11.71
CA ILE A 94 -5.86 5.13 10.83
C ILE A 94 -7.04 4.51 11.56
N ASN A 95 -8.25 4.94 11.18
CA ASN A 95 -9.46 4.39 11.75
C ASN A 95 -9.66 2.97 11.20
N ARG A 96 -9.75 2.01 12.11
CA ARG A 96 -10.06 0.62 11.77
C ARG A 96 -11.46 0.55 11.15
N LEU A 97 -11.56 -0.02 9.96
CA LEU A 97 -12.84 -0.26 9.32
C LEU A 97 -13.65 -1.31 10.10
N ILE A 98 -14.93 -1.02 10.29
CA ILE A 98 -15.90 -1.96 10.87
C ILE A 98 -16.29 -2.99 9.81
N ASP A 99 -16.73 -2.48 8.66
CA ASP A 99 -17.13 -3.27 7.50
C ASP A 99 -16.05 -3.22 6.41
N MET A 100 -15.75 -4.40 5.85
CA MET A 100 -14.78 -4.52 4.77
C MET A 100 -15.44 -4.14 3.44
N PRO A 101 -14.91 -3.15 2.71
CA PRO A 101 -15.39 -2.84 1.36
C PRO A 101 -15.08 -4.00 0.41
N SER A 102 -15.81 -4.07 -0.70
CA SER A 102 -15.54 -5.07 -1.73
C SER A 102 -14.20 -4.81 -2.42
N ALA A 103 -13.66 -5.84 -3.06
CA ALA A 103 -12.46 -5.71 -3.90
C ALA A 103 -12.69 -4.70 -5.05
N GLU A 104 -13.90 -4.64 -5.60
CA GLU A 104 -14.27 -3.67 -6.64
C GLU A 104 -14.22 -2.24 -6.11
N THR A 105 -14.79 -1.98 -4.93
CA THR A 105 -14.77 -0.65 -4.31
C THR A 105 -13.35 -0.23 -3.97
N THR A 106 -12.54 -1.16 -3.44
CA THR A 106 -11.14 -0.89 -3.09
C THR A 106 -10.30 -0.65 -4.34
N GLY A 107 -10.53 -1.40 -5.42
CA GLY A 107 -9.79 -1.28 -6.68
C GLY A 107 -10.04 0.03 -7.43
N LYS A 108 -11.17 0.70 -7.20
CA LYS A 108 -11.44 2.06 -7.71
C LYS A 108 -10.57 3.13 -7.06
N ILE A 109 -9.94 2.83 -5.92
CA ILE A 109 -9.06 3.74 -5.20
C ILE A 109 -7.65 3.53 -5.73
N GLY A 110 -7.14 4.50 -6.49
CA GLY A 110 -5.79 4.45 -7.08
C GLY A 110 -5.76 4.22 -8.59
N THR A 111 -6.90 3.97 -9.23
CA THR A 111 -7.05 4.17 -10.68
C THR A 111 -7.06 5.67 -10.98
N VAL A 112 -6.08 6.12 -11.78
CA VAL A 112 -6.02 7.45 -12.38
C VAL A 112 -6.83 7.46 -13.67
#